data_AF-T1H0L6-F1
#
_entry.id   AF-T1H0L6-F1
#
_cell.length_a   1.000
_cell.length_b   1.000
_cell.length_c   1.000
_cell.angle_alpha   90.00
_cell.angle_beta   90.00
_cell.angle_gamma   90.00
#
_symmetry.space_group_name_H-M   'P 1'
#
loop_
_entity.id
_entity.type
_entity.pdbx_description
1 polymer ?
#
loop_
_entity_poly.entity_id
_entity_poly.type
_entity_poly.pdbx_seq_one_letter_code
_entity_poly.pdbx_strand_id
1 'polypeptide(L)'
;VIYIIFQLSKILKLFVGWDKQSYGYHGDDGNSFCSSGNGQPYGPTFTTGDVIGCGVNLVNNTCFYTKNGIDLGIAFKDLPSKLYPTVGLQTPGEEVDANFGQEPFQFDQIEDMIKQMRAETKAAIYNFPMPINQGDPTALLHKMVSSYLVHNGYSSTVEAFAKTTGQNFNEEISSIKNRQSKSKYCF
;
A
#
# COMPACT_ATOMS: atom_id res chain seq x y z
N VAL A 1 22.15 16.95 9.06
CA VAL A 1 21.96 15.55 8.64
C VAL A 1 20.47 15.34 8.38
N ILE A 2 20.13 14.96 7.15
CA ILE A 2 18.78 15.01 6.58
C ILE A 2 18.03 13.70 6.86
N TYR A 3 17.07 13.68 7.78
CA TYR A 3 16.24 12.48 7.95
C TYR A 3 14.98 12.64 7.10
N ILE A 4 14.74 11.83 6.08
CA ILE A 4 13.39 11.71 5.49
C ILE A 4 12.75 10.51 6.18
N ILE A 5 11.75 10.75 6.99
CA ILE A 5 10.99 9.75 7.76
C ILE A 5 9.55 9.76 7.27
N PHE A 6 8.86 8.63 7.35
CA PHE A 6 7.40 8.61 7.34
C PHE A 6 6.84 8.30 8.75
N GLN A 7 5.97 9.16 9.30
CA GLN A 7 5.33 8.99 10.62
C GLN A 7 3.80 8.94 10.52
N LEU A 8 3.13 8.25 11.47
CA LEU A 8 1.70 8.38 11.75
C LEU A 8 1.45 9.43 12.85
N SER A 9 0.54 10.36 12.59
CA SER A 9 0.26 11.57 13.40
C SER A 9 0.30 11.40 14.92
N LYS A 10 1.23 12.09 15.59
CA LYS A 10 1.02 12.97 16.76
C LYS A 10 2.37 13.52 17.23
N ILE A 11 2.54 14.84 17.12
CA ILE A 11 3.39 15.75 17.92
C ILE A 11 4.74 15.16 18.41
N LEU A 12 5.83 15.57 17.75
CA LEU A 12 7.21 15.20 18.05
C LEU A 12 7.65 15.67 19.45
N LYS A 13 7.96 14.72 20.34
CA LYS A 13 8.74 14.98 21.57
C LYS A 13 9.97 14.07 21.72
N LEU A 14 10.18 13.10 20.82
CA LEU A 14 11.26 12.10 20.85
C LEU A 14 11.75 11.79 19.42
N PHE A 15 12.94 11.19 19.31
CA PHE A 15 13.59 10.84 18.05
C PHE A 15 12.69 10.01 17.14
N VAL A 16 12.72 10.35 15.86
CA VAL A 16 11.88 9.70 14.86
C VAL A 16 12.43 8.28 14.62
N GLY A 17 11.56 7.26 14.59
CA GLY A 17 11.93 5.84 14.57
C GLY A 17 11.87 5.13 15.94
N TRP A 18 11.77 5.86 17.05
CA TRP A 18 11.75 5.29 18.41
C TRP A 18 10.35 4.98 18.94
N ASP A 19 9.32 5.66 18.42
CA ASP A 19 7.93 5.37 18.72
C ASP A 19 7.35 4.30 17.79
N LYS A 20 6.35 3.55 18.30
CA LYS A 20 5.63 2.56 17.50
C LYS A 20 5.11 3.23 16.20
N GLN A 21 5.37 2.60 15.05
CA GLN A 21 4.94 3.05 13.71
C GLN A 21 5.71 4.26 13.16
N SER A 22 7.02 4.30 13.42
CA SER A 22 7.93 5.27 12.81
C SER A 22 9.12 4.57 12.14
N TYR A 23 9.52 5.08 10.98
CA TYR A 23 10.45 4.43 10.04
C TYR A 23 11.44 5.46 9.49
N GLY A 24 12.72 5.39 9.86
CA GLY A 24 13.72 6.41 9.52
C GLY A 24 15.04 5.85 9.01
N TYR A 25 15.69 6.58 8.12
CA TYR A 25 17.07 6.36 7.68
C TYR A 25 17.95 7.49 8.18
N HIS A 26 19.02 7.15 8.88
CA HIS A 26 19.87 8.07 9.62
C HIS A 26 21.18 8.33 8.86
N GLY A 27 21.56 9.60 8.76
CA GLY A 27 22.73 9.99 7.95
C GLY A 27 24.04 9.98 8.68
N ASP A 28 24.02 10.00 10.02
CA ASP A 28 25.21 9.96 10.87
C ASP A 28 25.84 8.57 10.92
N ASP A 29 25.03 7.51 10.89
CA ASP A 29 25.48 6.12 10.98
C ASP A 29 25.11 5.24 9.77
N GLY A 30 24.24 5.72 8.88
CA GLY A 30 23.76 4.97 7.72
C GLY A 30 22.73 3.88 8.07
N ASN A 31 22.20 3.88 9.29
CA ASN A 31 21.30 2.84 9.77
C ASN A 31 19.82 3.17 9.48
N SER A 32 19.02 2.11 9.38
CA SER A 32 17.56 2.17 9.35
C SER A 32 16.97 1.88 10.73
N PHE A 33 15.95 2.62 11.12
CA PHE A 33 15.28 2.53 12.42
C PHE A 33 13.79 2.27 12.20
N CYS A 34 13.29 1.19 12.78
CA CYS A 34 11.90 0.74 12.66
C CYS A 34 11.32 0.49 14.05
N SER A 35 10.57 1.46 14.58
CA SER A 35 9.90 1.37 15.89
C SER A 35 10.79 0.87 17.05
N SER A 36 12.08 1.20 16.99
CA SER A 36 13.13 0.70 17.88
C SER A 36 14.28 1.71 17.92
N GLY A 37 14.86 1.91 19.11
CA GLY A 37 16.07 2.72 19.27
C GLY A 37 17.35 2.03 18.78
N ASN A 38 17.28 0.75 18.40
CA ASN A 38 18.41 0.01 17.83
C ASN A 38 18.31 -0.01 16.31
N GLY A 39 19.13 0.83 15.66
CA GLY A 39 19.24 0.87 14.19
C GLY A 39 19.86 -0.40 13.62
N GLN A 40 19.59 -0.67 12.35
CA GLN A 40 20.18 -1.76 11.57
C GLN A 40 20.99 -1.19 10.39
N PRO A 41 22.18 -1.74 10.07
CA PRO A 41 22.93 -1.35 8.89
C PRO A 41 22.06 -1.43 7.63
N TYR A 42 22.02 -0.34 6.87
CA TYR A 42 21.16 -0.24 5.69
C TYR A 42 21.88 0.39 4.50
N GLY A 43 22.34 1.62 4.66
CA GLY A 43 22.92 2.41 3.58
C GLY A 43 24.19 3.14 4.00
N PRO A 44 24.82 3.90 3.09
CA PRO A 44 25.94 4.76 3.43
C PRO A 44 25.50 5.91 4.37
N THR A 45 26.45 6.60 4.98
CA THR A 45 26.17 7.90 5.61
C THR A 45 25.88 8.97 4.54
N PHE A 46 25.30 10.09 4.94
CA PHE A 46 25.05 11.21 4.02
C PHE A 46 25.17 12.56 4.74
N THR A 47 25.54 13.59 3.97
CA THR A 47 25.92 14.90 4.51
C THR A 47 25.47 16.04 3.60
N THR A 48 25.92 17.26 3.90
CA THR A 48 25.68 18.46 3.11
C THR A 48 25.95 18.22 1.62
N GLY A 49 24.97 18.55 0.78
CA GLY A 49 25.02 18.39 -0.67
C GLY A 49 24.51 17.05 -1.20
N ASP A 50 24.30 16.05 -0.33
CA ASP A 50 23.64 14.81 -0.74
C ASP A 50 22.12 15.02 -0.88
N VAL A 51 21.55 14.40 -1.91
CA VAL A 51 20.10 14.32 -2.13
C VAL A 51 19.62 12.95 -1.75
N ILE A 52 18.74 12.89 -0.75
CA ILE A 52 18.12 11.64 -0.30
C ILE A 52 16.69 11.60 -0.84
N GLY A 53 16.34 10.52 -1.55
CA GLY A 53 14.96 10.24 -1.92
C GLY A 53 14.38 9.16 -1.02
N CYS A 54 13.07 9.16 -0.82
CA CYS A 54 12.36 8.12 -0.09
C CYS A 54 11.11 7.69 -0.86
N GLY A 55 11.08 6.43 -1.27
CA GLY A 55 9.99 5.85 -2.06
C GLY A 55 9.17 4.88 -1.24
N VAL A 56 7.84 5.03 -1.26
CA VAL A 56 6.90 4.14 -0.59
C VAL A 56 6.06 3.40 -1.64
N ASN A 57 6.10 2.08 -1.58
CA ASN A 57 5.27 1.22 -2.39
C ASN A 57 4.06 0.75 -1.58
N LEU A 58 2.89 1.30 -1.91
CA LEU A 58 1.62 0.99 -1.24
C LEU A 58 0.98 -0.33 -1.73
N VAL A 59 1.52 -0.96 -2.77
CA VAL A 59 1.01 -2.26 -3.27
C VAL A 59 1.54 -3.40 -2.42
N ASN A 60 2.84 -3.37 -2.10
CA ASN A 60 3.50 -4.40 -1.28
C ASN A 60 3.90 -3.90 0.12
N ASN A 61 3.51 -2.67 0.47
CA ASN A 61 3.79 -2.01 1.75
C ASN A 61 5.28 -1.97 2.10
N THR A 62 6.13 -1.63 1.13
CA THR A 62 7.58 -1.47 1.34
C THR A 62 8.03 -0.02 1.19
N CYS A 63 9.19 0.29 1.74
CA CYS A 63 9.87 1.57 1.56
C CYS A 63 11.35 1.35 1.24
N PHE A 64 11.88 2.19 0.37
CA PHE A 64 13.28 2.23 -0.02
C PHE A 64 13.76 3.68 -0.01
N TYR A 65 15.07 3.86 0.10
CA TYR A 65 15.71 5.17 -0.03
C TYR A 65 16.60 5.20 -1.26
N THR A 66 16.89 6.41 -1.72
CA THR A 66 17.89 6.66 -2.76
C THR A 66 18.90 7.66 -2.23
N LYS A 67 20.14 7.56 -2.68
CA LYS A 67 21.17 8.58 -2.46
C LYS A 67 21.66 9.07 -3.80
N ASN A 68 21.53 10.37 -4.06
CA ASN A 68 21.96 11.03 -5.29
C ASN A 68 21.42 10.33 -6.55
N GLY A 69 20.16 9.87 -6.50
CA GLY A 69 19.49 9.15 -7.59
C GLY A 69 19.81 7.65 -7.69
N ILE A 70 20.59 7.09 -6.75
CA ILE A 70 20.92 5.65 -6.72
C ILE A 70 20.04 4.95 -5.68
N ASP A 71 19.33 3.90 -6.08
CA ASP A 71 18.54 3.05 -5.18
C ASP A 71 19.42 2.29 -4.18
N LEU A 72 19.06 2.37 -2.90
CA LEU A 72 19.72 1.69 -1.77
C LEU A 72 19.01 0.38 -1.38
N GLY A 73 17.92 0.03 -2.06
CA GLY A 73 17.12 -1.16 -1.79
C GLY A 73 16.13 -0.97 -0.65
N ILE A 74 15.36 -2.03 -0.36
CA ILE A 74 14.25 -1.98 0.60
C ILE A 74 14.78 -1.82 2.03
N ALA A 75 14.40 -0.72 2.68
CA ALA A 75 14.65 -0.46 4.09
C ALA A 75 13.60 -1.10 5.00
N PHE A 76 12.33 -1.00 4.60
CA PHE A 76 11.19 -1.41 5.43
C PHE A 76 10.17 -2.22 4.64
N LYS A 77 9.53 -3.16 5.34
CA LYS A 77 8.42 -3.98 4.86
C LYS A 77 7.26 -3.88 5.85
N ASP A 78 6.09 -4.34 5.43
CA ASP A 78 4.88 -4.41 6.26
C ASP A 78 4.48 -3.05 6.84
N LEU A 79 4.63 -2.00 6.03
CA LEU A 79 4.28 -0.64 6.40
C LEU A 79 2.77 -0.46 6.58
N PRO A 80 2.34 0.41 7.50
CA PRO A 80 0.94 0.78 7.63
C PRO A 80 0.48 1.59 6.42
N SER A 81 -0.84 1.56 6.15
CA SER A 81 -1.45 2.19 4.97
C SER A 81 -1.44 3.73 4.99
N LYS A 82 -1.23 4.34 6.15
CA LYS A 82 -1.25 5.78 6.33
C LYS A 82 0.09 6.23 6.86
N LEU A 83 0.80 7.03 6.10
CA LEU A 83 2.15 7.49 6.39
C LEU A 83 2.26 8.97 5.98
N TYR A 84 3.01 9.76 6.74
CA TYR A 84 3.23 11.17 6.46
C TYR A 84 4.72 11.47 6.33
N PRO A 85 5.17 12.14 5.24
CA PRO A 85 6.54 12.59 5.16
C PRO A 85 6.88 13.48 6.36
N THR A 86 8.05 13.26 6.93
CA THR A 86 8.52 13.82 8.19
C THR A 86 10.03 14.03 8.06
N VAL A 87 10.55 15.13 8.60
CA VAL A 87 11.99 15.32 8.71
C VAL A 87 12.34 15.58 10.17
N GLY A 88 13.34 14.85 10.67
CA GLY A 88 13.97 15.09 11.96
C GLY A 88 15.22 15.94 11.78
N LEU A 89 15.55 16.80 12.72
CA LEU A 89 16.84 17.50 12.81
C LEU A 89 17.26 17.45 14.28
N GLN A 90 18.55 17.26 14.54
CA GLN A 90 19.05 17.08 15.91
C GLN A 90 19.96 18.23 16.34
N THR A 91 20.77 18.76 15.43
CA THR A 91 21.79 19.75 15.79
C THR A 91 21.46 21.14 15.24
N PRO A 92 21.81 22.21 15.97
CA PRO A 92 21.65 23.57 15.45
C PRO A 92 22.43 23.79 14.15
N GLY A 93 21.84 24.50 13.21
CA GLY A 93 22.46 24.82 11.92
C GLY A 93 22.25 23.77 10.82
N GLU A 94 21.49 22.70 11.10
CA GLU A 94 21.02 21.80 10.07
C GLU A 94 19.85 22.43 9.29
N GLU A 95 19.96 22.42 7.97
CA GLU A 95 18.94 22.91 7.04
C GLU A 95 18.68 21.87 5.95
N VAL A 96 17.43 21.81 5.49
CA VAL A 96 16.94 20.83 4.53
C VAL A 96 15.88 21.46 3.63
N ASP A 97 15.97 21.18 2.35
CA ASP A 97 14.93 21.50 1.38
C ASP A 97 14.14 20.23 1.05
N ALA A 98 12.81 20.34 1.07
CA ALA A 98 11.92 19.24 0.75
C ALA A 98 11.29 19.43 -0.63
N ASN A 99 11.59 18.49 -1.54
CA ASN A 99 10.92 18.39 -2.84
C ASN A 99 9.83 17.31 -2.79
N PHE A 100 8.58 17.72 -2.81
CA PHE A 100 7.37 16.88 -2.93
C PHE A 100 6.81 16.85 -4.36
N GLY A 101 7.64 17.21 -5.35
CA GLY A 101 7.29 17.28 -6.77
C GLY A 101 7.20 18.71 -7.31
N GLN A 102 7.69 19.70 -6.58
CA GLN A 102 7.84 21.07 -7.08
C GLN A 102 8.94 21.17 -8.15
N GLU A 103 9.96 20.32 -8.04
CA GLU A 103 11.08 20.21 -8.98
C GLU A 103 11.23 18.76 -9.44
N PRO A 104 11.89 18.47 -10.59
CA PRO A 104 12.20 17.11 -10.99
C PRO A 104 12.98 16.35 -9.92
N PHE A 105 12.62 15.08 -9.69
CA PHE A 105 13.36 14.22 -8.77
C PHE A 105 14.70 13.81 -9.37
N GLN A 106 15.74 13.68 -8.54
CA GLN A 106 17.04 13.16 -8.98
C GLN A 106 16.99 11.66 -9.28
N PHE A 107 16.05 10.93 -8.67
CA PHE A 107 15.78 9.54 -9.00
C PHE A 107 14.87 9.47 -10.24
N ASP A 108 15.42 9.04 -11.36
CA ASP A 108 14.79 9.02 -12.68
C ASP A 108 14.05 7.71 -13.01
N GLN A 109 14.30 6.64 -12.23
CA GLN A 109 13.74 5.30 -12.49
C GLN A 109 12.31 5.10 -11.97
N ILE A 110 11.65 6.15 -11.45
CA ILE A 110 10.28 6.06 -10.89
C ILE A 110 9.28 5.54 -11.92
N GLU A 111 9.36 6.03 -13.16
CA GLU A 111 8.42 5.65 -14.22
C GLU A 111 8.55 4.16 -14.60
N ASP A 112 9.78 3.69 -14.73
CA ASP A 112 10.09 2.29 -15.03
C ASP A 112 9.65 1.37 -13.90
N MET A 113 9.87 1.76 -12.64
CA MET A 113 9.36 1.01 -11.49
C MET A 113 7.83 0.90 -11.52
N ILE A 114 7.10 1.99 -11.79
CA ILE A 114 5.64 1.96 -11.90
C ILE A 114 5.19 1.03 -13.03
N LYS A 115 5.88 1.08 -14.18
CA LYS A 115 5.58 0.24 -15.33
C LYS A 115 5.80 -1.24 -15.01
N GLN A 116 6.92 -1.59 -14.37
CA GLN A 116 7.23 -2.95 -13.94
C GLN A 116 6.18 -3.46 -12.94
N MET A 117 5.86 -2.68 -11.90
CA MET A 117 4.83 -3.06 -10.92
C MET A 117 3.46 -3.31 -11.56
N ARG A 118 3.07 -2.47 -12.53
CA ARG A 118 1.83 -2.69 -13.29
C ARG A 118 1.88 -3.96 -14.12
N ALA A 119 3.02 -4.27 -14.74
CA ALA A 119 3.19 -5.49 -15.52
C ALA A 119 3.11 -6.74 -14.63
N GLU A 120 3.79 -6.73 -13.48
CA GLU A 120 3.75 -7.80 -12.48
C GLU A 120 2.33 -8.01 -11.93
N THR A 121 1.64 -6.93 -11.58
CA THR A 121 0.23 -6.99 -11.10
C THR A 121 -0.67 -7.60 -12.16
N LYS A 122 -0.53 -7.19 -13.42
CA LYS A 122 -1.28 -7.78 -14.54
C LYS A 122 -0.96 -9.26 -14.71
N ALA A 123 0.32 -9.63 -14.67
CA ALA A 123 0.73 -11.03 -14.80
C ALA A 123 0.16 -11.90 -13.67
N ALA A 124 0.18 -11.40 -12.43
CA ALA A 124 -0.41 -12.08 -11.29
C ALA A 124 -1.93 -12.29 -11.46
N ILE A 125 -2.64 -11.31 -12.02
CA ILE A 125 -4.08 -11.43 -12.34
C ILE A 125 -4.30 -12.48 -13.43
N TYR A 126 -3.56 -12.43 -14.54
CA TYR A 126 -3.74 -13.35 -15.67
C TYR A 126 -3.35 -14.79 -15.34
N ASN A 127 -2.32 -14.97 -14.52
CA ASN A 127 -1.84 -16.29 -14.09
C ASN A 127 -2.49 -16.77 -12.80
N PHE A 128 -3.47 -16.03 -12.27
CA PHE A 128 -4.16 -16.44 -11.06
C PHE A 128 -4.77 -17.83 -11.29
N PRO A 129 -4.45 -18.83 -10.46
CA PRO A 129 -4.89 -20.20 -10.66
C PRO A 129 -6.41 -20.25 -10.51
N MET A 130 -7.10 -20.19 -11.64
CA MET A 130 -8.52 -20.50 -11.68
C MET A 130 -8.68 -22.00 -11.41
N PRO A 131 -9.66 -22.42 -10.60
CA PRO A 131 -9.94 -23.84 -10.40
C PRO A 131 -10.50 -24.44 -11.70
N ILE A 132 -9.63 -24.74 -12.65
CA ILE A 132 -9.95 -25.39 -13.93
C ILE A 132 -10.47 -26.82 -13.69
N ASN A 133 -10.20 -27.39 -12.51
CA ASN A 133 -10.66 -28.72 -12.10
C ASN A 133 -12.09 -28.75 -11.51
N GLN A 134 -12.85 -27.65 -11.53
CA GLN A 134 -14.25 -27.60 -11.07
C GLN A 134 -15.20 -26.94 -12.10
N GLY A 135 -15.13 -27.37 -13.36
CA GLY A 135 -16.19 -27.15 -14.35
C GLY A 135 -16.04 -25.93 -15.27
N ASP A 136 -17.04 -25.76 -16.14
CA ASP A 136 -17.18 -24.70 -17.15
C ASP A 136 -16.90 -23.31 -16.54
N PRO A 137 -15.93 -22.52 -17.08
CA PRO A 137 -15.62 -21.16 -16.64
C PRO A 137 -16.85 -20.26 -16.54
N THR A 138 -17.83 -20.50 -17.40
CA THR A 138 -19.13 -19.80 -17.43
C THR A 138 -19.94 -20.09 -16.16
N ALA A 139 -19.95 -21.35 -15.70
CA ALA A 139 -20.65 -21.75 -14.49
C ALA A 139 -20.01 -21.15 -13.23
N LEU A 140 -18.68 -21.05 -13.20
CA LEU A 140 -17.95 -20.38 -12.12
C LEU A 140 -18.27 -18.87 -12.08
N LEU A 141 -18.25 -18.22 -13.23
CA LEU A 141 -18.61 -16.80 -13.36
C LEU A 141 -20.05 -16.56 -12.88
N HIS A 142 -20.99 -17.39 -13.33
CA HIS A 142 -22.39 -17.31 -12.92
C HIS A 142 -22.53 -17.52 -11.40
N LYS A 143 -21.77 -18.44 -10.80
CA LYS A 143 -21.75 -18.64 -9.35
C LYS A 143 -21.21 -17.43 -8.59
N MET A 144 -20.13 -16.80 -9.08
CA MET A 144 -19.56 -15.60 -8.47
C MET A 144 -20.53 -14.41 -8.52
N VAL A 145 -21.14 -14.16 -9.69
CA VAL A 145 -22.13 -13.09 -9.86
C VAL A 145 -23.34 -13.33 -8.97
N SER A 146 -23.87 -14.56 -8.95
CA SER A 146 -24.98 -14.94 -8.08
C SER A 146 -24.64 -14.69 -6.60
N SER A 147 -23.47 -15.14 -6.13
CA SER A 147 -23.02 -14.94 -4.75
C SER A 147 -22.91 -13.45 -4.38
N TYR A 148 -22.38 -12.61 -5.27
CA TYR A 148 -22.30 -11.16 -5.06
C TYR A 148 -23.70 -10.52 -4.95
N LEU A 149 -24.62 -10.89 -5.84
CA LEU A 149 -25.99 -10.36 -5.86
C LEU A 149 -26.76 -10.75 -4.58
N VAL A 150 -26.62 -12.01 -4.15
CA VAL A 150 -27.17 -12.49 -2.87
C VAL A 150 -26.56 -11.71 -1.71
N HIS A 151 -25.24 -11.58 -1.66
CA HIS A 151 -24.54 -10.93 -0.54
C HIS A 151 -24.98 -9.48 -0.34
N ASN A 152 -25.04 -8.71 -1.43
CA ASN A 152 -25.39 -7.28 -1.42
C ASN A 152 -26.91 -7.02 -1.40
N GLY A 153 -27.75 -8.05 -1.35
CA GLY A 153 -29.20 -7.89 -1.20
C GLY A 153 -29.95 -7.50 -2.48
N TYR A 154 -29.39 -7.73 -3.67
CA TYR A 154 -30.04 -7.40 -4.94
C TYR A 154 -31.07 -8.46 -5.36
N SER A 155 -32.16 -8.60 -4.59
CA SER A 155 -33.11 -9.71 -4.73
C SER A 155 -33.77 -9.83 -6.10
N SER A 156 -34.20 -8.71 -6.70
CA SER A 156 -34.84 -8.75 -8.03
C SER A 156 -33.85 -9.14 -9.12
N THR A 157 -32.60 -8.67 -9.01
CA THR A 157 -31.53 -8.97 -9.96
C THR A 157 -31.09 -10.43 -9.84
N VAL A 158 -30.98 -10.98 -8.61
CA VAL A 158 -30.57 -12.37 -8.42
C VAL A 158 -31.62 -13.35 -8.94
N GLU A 159 -32.92 -13.05 -8.79
CA GLU A 159 -34.00 -13.86 -9.35
C GLU A 159 -33.96 -13.87 -10.89
N ALA A 160 -33.80 -12.70 -11.51
CA ALA A 160 -33.70 -12.59 -12.97
C ALA A 160 -32.44 -13.30 -13.50
N PHE A 161 -31.33 -13.16 -12.78
CA PHE A 161 -30.05 -13.79 -13.12
C PHE A 161 -30.14 -15.32 -13.01
N ALA A 162 -30.64 -15.85 -11.89
CA ALA A 162 -30.82 -17.29 -11.67
C ALA A 162 -31.70 -17.96 -12.73
N LYS A 163 -32.80 -17.30 -13.14
CA LYS A 163 -33.68 -17.79 -14.22
C LYS A 163 -32.96 -17.90 -15.56
N THR A 164 -32.07 -16.96 -15.86
CA THR A 164 -31.36 -16.88 -17.14
C THR A 164 -30.18 -17.85 -17.18
N THR A 165 -29.48 -18.03 -16.06
CA THR A 165 -28.24 -18.81 -15.99
C THR A 165 -28.43 -20.23 -15.44
N GLY A 166 -29.64 -20.60 -15.00
CA GLY A 166 -29.92 -21.90 -14.37
C GLY A 166 -29.21 -22.11 -13.03
N GLN A 167 -28.77 -21.04 -12.36
CA GLN A 167 -28.05 -21.13 -11.09
C GLN A 167 -29.03 -21.24 -9.91
N ASN A 168 -28.78 -22.18 -9.01
CA ASN A 168 -29.49 -22.26 -7.73
C ASN A 168 -28.70 -21.54 -6.64
N PHE A 169 -29.37 -20.77 -5.80
CA PHE A 169 -28.79 -20.15 -4.61
C PHE A 169 -29.52 -20.63 -3.35
N ASN A 170 -28.76 -20.85 -2.28
CA ASN A 170 -29.20 -21.59 -1.09
C ASN A 170 -29.68 -20.65 0.04
N GLU A 171 -30.32 -19.54 -0.32
CA GLU A 171 -30.76 -18.51 0.63
C GLU A 171 -32.15 -17.98 0.29
N GLU A 172 -33.01 -17.83 1.30
CA GLU A 172 -34.37 -17.37 1.07
C GLU A 172 -34.40 -15.90 0.59
N ILE A 173 -35.21 -15.64 -0.43
CA ILE A 173 -35.42 -14.31 -1.02
C ILE A 173 -35.87 -13.28 0.04
N SER A 174 -36.64 -13.71 1.05
CA SER A 174 -37.03 -12.91 2.22
C SER A 174 -35.82 -12.36 2.99
N SER A 175 -34.81 -13.19 3.20
CA SER A 175 -33.57 -12.85 3.89
C SER A 175 -32.69 -11.89 3.08
N ILE A 176 -32.67 -12.04 1.75
CA ILE A 176 -31.96 -11.16 0.83
C ILE A 176 -32.62 -9.76 0.81
N LYS A 177 -33.96 -9.70 0.74
CA LYS A 177 -34.74 -8.45 0.80
C LYS A 177 -34.55 -7.71 2.13
N ASN A 178 -34.44 -8.43 3.25
CA ASN A 178 -34.18 -7.84 4.57
C ASN A 178 -32.80 -7.16 4.68
N ARG A 179 -31.80 -7.59 3.90
CA ARG A 179 -30.50 -6.88 3.81
C ARG A 179 -30.58 -5.62 2.97
N GLN A 180 -31.42 -5.63 1.94
CA GLN A 180 -31.70 -4.47 1.10
C GLN A 180 -32.43 -3.36 1.87
N SER A 181 -33.32 -3.73 2.80
CA SER A 181 -34.00 -2.76 3.66
C SER A 181 -33.06 -2.17 4.72
N LYS A 182 -32.19 -2.97 5.35
CA LYS A 182 -31.23 -2.49 6.36
C LYS A 182 -30.16 -1.54 5.79
N SER A 183 -29.70 -1.75 4.57
CA SER A 183 -28.74 -0.82 3.92
C SER A 183 -29.33 0.56 3.62
N LYS A 184 -30.66 0.71 3.57
CA LYS A 184 -31.32 2.02 3.38
C LYS A 184 -31.40 2.87 4.65
N TYR A 185 -31.15 2.30 5.83
CA TYR A 185 -31.24 3.01 7.13
C TYR A 185 -29.87 3.32 7.76
N CYS A 186 -28.79 3.09 7.03
CA CYS A 186 -27.44 3.51 7.40
C CYS A 186 -26.94 4.61 6.44
N PHE A 187 -27.63 5.76 6.45
CA PHE A 187 -27.14 7.06 6.00
C PHE A 187 -27.65 8.11 6.98
#